data_AF-A0A085FSZ0-F1
#
_entry.id   AF-A0A085FSZ0-F1
#
_cell.length_a   1.000
_cell.length_b   1.000
_cell.length_c   1.000
_cell.angle_alpha   90.00
_cell.angle_beta   90.00
_cell.angle_gamma   90.00
#
_symmetry.space_group_name_H-M   'P 1'
#
loop_
_entity.id
_entity.type
_entity.pdbx_description
1 polymer ?
#
loop_
_entity_poly.entity_id
_entity_poly.type
_entity_poly.pdbx_seq_one_letter_code
_entity_poly.pdbx_strand_id
1 'polypeptide(L)'
;MKTFATISIALGSYLLVSGLLFGETSPLLFAFFFPSSRLGLPYWKEFATFLVAIVGLSLLNPLRRYSLPIIFRLPIFVALSLLLPTLFIGAYADWERSKLIHQFKADHLDDHSFFRSIREAPAGAQFYLHAAALKGCVPYAWSYREMAFYKLRPNVAINVLPRGWREMCGIRFQP
;
A
#
# COMPACT_ATOMS: atom_id res chain seq x y z
N MET A 1 -14.77 16.30 -30.08
CA MET A 1 -14.40 14.87 -30.14
C MET A 1 -13.04 14.55 -29.52
N LYS A 2 -11.93 15.21 -29.90
CA LYS A 2 -10.58 14.87 -29.40
C LYS A 2 -10.44 14.94 -27.86
N THR A 3 -11.00 15.97 -27.22
CA THR A 3 -10.96 16.12 -25.75
C THR A 3 -11.71 15.01 -25.01
N PHE A 4 -12.89 14.64 -25.50
CA PHE A 4 -13.69 13.55 -24.93
C PHE A 4 -12.96 12.19 -25.03
N ALA A 5 -12.32 11.94 -26.16
CA ALA A 5 -11.50 10.75 -26.35
C ALA A 5 -10.31 10.72 -25.36
N THR A 6 -9.58 11.83 -25.23
CA THR A 6 -8.46 11.94 -24.26
C THR A 6 -8.91 11.65 -22.82
N ILE A 7 -10.04 12.24 -22.39
CA ILE A 7 -10.59 12.03 -21.04
C ILE A 7 -10.99 10.57 -20.84
N SER A 8 -11.67 9.98 -21.83
CA SER A 8 -12.12 8.57 -21.75
C SER A 8 -10.94 7.61 -21.66
N ILE A 9 -9.88 7.83 -22.45
CA ILE A 9 -8.66 7.02 -22.39
C ILE A 9 -7.95 7.23 -21.05
N ALA A 10 -7.88 8.46 -20.53
CA ALA A 10 -7.25 8.73 -19.24
C ALA A 10 -7.99 8.06 -18.09
N LEU A 11 -9.33 8.07 -18.12
CA LEU A 11 -10.16 7.33 -17.17
C LEU A 11 -9.92 5.81 -17.30
N GLY A 12 -9.84 5.29 -18.52
CA GLY A 12 -9.49 3.89 -18.77
C GLY A 12 -8.12 3.52 -18.21
N SER A 13 -7.10 4.36 -18.44
CA SER A 13 -5.75 4.18 -17.87
C SER A 13 -5.76 4.22 -16.35
N TYR A 14 -6.51 5.14 -15.75
CA TYR A 14 -6.72 5.21 -14.31
C TYR A 14 -7.29 3.90 -13.78
N LEU A 15 -8.43 3.44 -14.32
CA LEU A 15 -9.13 2.24 -13.87
C LEU A 15 -8.28 0.98 -14.04
N LEU A 16 -7.54 0.89 -15.16
CA LEU A 16 -6.64 -0.22 -15.42
C LEU A 16 -5.49 -0.27 -14.40
N VAL A 17 -4.76 0.84 -14.23
CA VAL A 17 -3.61 0.89 -13.30
C VAL A 17 -4.08 0.70 -11.86
N SER A 18 -5.20 1.32 -11.49
CA SER A 18 -5.90 1.11 -10.23
C SER A 18 -6.17 -0.37 -9.96
N GLY A 19 -6.87 -1.05 -10.88
CA GLY A 19 -7.23 -2.45 -10.71
C GLY A 19 -6.02 -3.37 -10.63
N LEU A 20 -4.96 -3.07 -11.39
CA LEU A 20 -3.70 -3.81 -11.35
C LEU A 20 -2.97 -3.66 -10.01
N LEU A 21 -2.93 -2.45 -9.44
CA LEU A 21 -2.20 -2.17 -8.20
C LEU A 21 -2.98 -2.58 -6.95
N PHE A 22 -4.28 -2.31 -6.90
CA PHE A 22 -5.08 -2.42 -5.68
C PHE A 22 -6.08 -3.58 -5.71
N GLY A 23 -6.26 -4.27 -6.85
CA GLY A 23 -7.28 -5.31 -6.99
C GLY A 23 -8.70 -4.79 -7.13
N GLU A 24 -8.93 -3.50 -6.88
CA GLU A 24 -10.24 -2.84 -6.98
C GLU A 24 -10.14 -1.46 -7.68
N THR A 25 -11.29 -0.93 -8.11
CA THR A 25 -11.41 0.36 -8.83
C THR A 25 -11.47 1.59 -7.91
N SER A 26 -11.17 1.45 -6.63
CA SER A 26 -11.41 2.45 -5.57
C SER A 26 -10.18 3.22 -4.98
N PRO A 27 -9.04 3.46 -5.67
CA PRO A 27 -7.89 4.12 -5.06
C PRO A 27 -8.02 5.64 -4.91
N LEU A 28 -8.97 6.30 -5.59
CA LEU A 28 -9.25 7.73 -5.36
C LEU A 28 -9.76 7.97 -3.93
N LEU A 29 -10.56 7.04 -3.40
CA LEU A 29 -10.97 7.09 -1.99
C LEU A 29 -9.73 6.96 -1.10
N PHE A 30 -8.86 5.99 -1.35
CA PHE A 30 -7.62 5.76 -0.59
C PHE A 30 -6.67 6.96 -0.54
N ALA A 31 -6.46 7.64 -1.68
CA ALA A 31 -5.51 8.76 -1.78
C ALA A 31 -6.06 10.11 -1.32
N PHE A 32 -7.37 10.39 -1.51
CA PHE A 32 -7.96 11.70 -1.22
C PHE A 32 -8.84 11.75 0.04
N PHE A 33 -9.49 10.65 0.43
CA PHE A 33 -10.49 10.64 1.50
C PHE A 33 -10.02 10.01 2.81
N PHE A 34 -8.89 9.29 2.83
CA PHE A 34 -8.37 8.75 4.08
C PHE A 34 -7.38 9.72 4.74
N PRO A 35 -7.55 9.99 6.05
CA PRO A 35 -6.74 10.98 6.75
C PRO A 35 -5.24 10.72 6.65
N SER A 36 -4.52 11.83 6.63
CA SER A 36 -3.08 12.06 6.47
C SER A 36 -2.12 11.28 7.39
N SER A 37 -2.60 10.30 8.19
CA SER A 37 -1.88 9.68 9.31
C SER A 37 -1.77 8.15 9.24
N ARG A 38 -1.93 7.52 8.06
CA ARG A 38 -1.95 6.04 7.92
C ARG A 38 -0.62 5.35 7.66
N LEU A 39 0.39 6.04 7.12
CA LEU A 39 1.71 5.44 6.85
C LEU A 39 2.75 6.17 7.69
N GLY A 40 3.37 5.44 8.62
CA GLY A 40 4.38 5.94 9.56
C GLY A 40 5.76 6.11 8.96
N LEU A 41 5.87 6.13 7.62
CA LEU A 41 7.11 6.42 6.93
C LEU A 41 7.41 7.92 7.00
N PRO A 42 8.68 8.32 7.16
CA PRO A 42 9.04 9.73 7.06
C PRO A 42 9.00 10.19 5.60
N TYR A 43 8.59 11.44 5.36
CA TYR A 43 8.64 12.15 4.07
C TYR A 43 7.92 11.52 2.86
N TRP A 44 7.09 10.49 3.06
CA TRP A 44 6.51 9.76 1.92
C TRP A 44 5.59 10.63 1.06
N LYS A 45 4.95 11.64 1.63
CA LYS A 45 4.02 12.53 0.91
C LYS A 45 4.76 13.53 0.04
N GLU A 46 5.82 14.10 0.60
CA GLU A 46 6.72 15.03 -0.07
C GLU A 46 7.33 14.32 -1.27
N PHE A 47 7.78 13.07 -1.08
CA PHE A 47 8.31 12.24 -2.15
C PHE A 47 7.25 11.89 -3.20
N ALA A 48 6.04 11.47 -2.79
CA ALA A 48 4.92 11.21 -3.70
C ALA A 48 4.61 12.44 -4.58
N THR A 49 4.47 13.59 -3.93
CA THR A 49 4.13 14.86 -4.57
C THR A 49 5.22 15.28 -5.53
N PHE A 50 6.48 15.14 -5.13
CA PHE A 50 7.63 15.41 -5.99
C PHE A 50 7.64 14.55 -7.26
N LEU A 51 7.38 13.24 -7.13
CA LEU A 51 7.26 12.35 -8.28
C LEU A 51 6.14 12.77 -9.24
N VAL A 52 4.94 13.05 -8.69
CA VAL A 52 3.80 13.50 -9.50
C VAL A 52 4.11 14.83 -10.19
N ALA A 53 4.76 15.77 -9.49
CA ALA A 53 5.17 17.05 -10.05
C ALA A 53 6.18 16.89 -11.20
N ILE A 54 7.19 16.03 -11.05
CA ILE A 54 8.14 15.73 -12.14
C ILE A 54 7.42 15.15 -13.35
N VAL A 55 6.52 14.19 -13.15
CA VAL A 55 5.75 13.57 -14.25
C VAL A 55 4.87 14.62 -14.94
N GLY A 56 4.24 15.51 -14.17
CA GLY A 56 3.43 16.62 -14.68
C GLY A 56 4.26 17.61 -15.50
N LEU A 57 5.38 18.09 -14.97
CA LEU A 57 6.32 18.96 -15.69
C LEU A 57 6.90 18.26 -16.93
N SER A 58 7.03 16.93 -16.88
CA SER A 58 7.58 16.14 -17.97
C SER A 58 6.59 15.75 -19.04
N LEU A 59 5.28 15.79 -18.82
CA LEU A 59 4.28 15.36 -19.82
C LEU A 59 3.26 16.44 -20.20
N LEU A 60 2.99 17.39 -19.30
CA LEU A 60 1.95 18.39 -19.46
C LEU A 60 2.51 19.79 -19.73
N ASN A 61 3.84 19.97 -19.72
CA ASN A 61 4.46 21.27 -19.97
C ASN A 61 4.25 21.72 -21.44
N PRO A 62 3.51 22.81 -21.70
CA PRO A 62 3.22 23.25 -23.06
C PRO A 62 4.46 23.74 -23.83
N LEU A 63 5.53 24.11 -23.12
CA LEU A 63 6.75 24.65 -23.71
C LEU A 63 7.65 23.55 -24.31
N ARG A 64 7.44 22.28 -23.93
CA ARG A 64 8.22 21.16 -24.48
C ARG A 64 7.55 20.64 -25.75
N ARG A 65 8.31 20.62 -26.85
CA ARG A 65 7.94 19.87 -28.06
C ARG A 65 8.18 18.39 -27.81
N TYR A 66 7.14 17.69 -27.35
CA TYR A 66 7.19 16.24 -27.19
C TYR A 66 7.00 15.51 -28.51
N SER A 67 7.67 14.36 -28.65
CA SER A 67 7.38 13.35 -29.68
C SER A 67 6.03 12.65 -29.45
N LEU A 68 5.45 12.78 -28.24
CA LEU A 68 4.19 12.14 -27.86
C LEU A 68 2.96 12.94 -28.34
N PRO A 69 2.00 12.28 -29.04
CA PRO A 69 0.74 12.90 -29.43
C PRO A 69 -0.06 13.40 -28.23
N ILE A 70 -0.73 14.55 -28.37
CA ILE A 70 -1.44 15.22 -27.28
C ILE A 70 -2.53 14.35 -26.63
N ILE A 71 -3.12 13.42 -27.39
CA ILE A 71 -4.16 12.50 -26.92
C ILE A 71 -3.64 11.49 -25.89
N PHE A 72 -2.34 11.19 -25.88
CA PHE A 72 -1.73 10.22 -24.96
C PHE A 72 -1.07 10.87 -23.75
N ARG A 73 -0.81 12.18 -23.77
CA ARG A 73 -0.09 12.86 -22.67
C ARG A 73 -0.83 12.74 -21.34
N LEU A 74 -2.13 13.01 -21.33
CA LEU A 74 -2.94 12.91 -20.12
C LEU A 74 -3.10 11.47 -19.61
N PRO A 75 -3.44 10.47 -20.45
CA PRO A 75 -3.45 9.07 -20.01
C PRO A 75 -2.12 8.58 -19.43
N ILE A 76 -0.99 8.90 -20.07
CA ILE A 76 0.34 8.50 -19.57
C ILE A 76 0.65 9.22 -18.26
N PHE A 77 0.33 10.52 -18.16
CA PHE A 77 0.47 11.26 -16.90
C PHE A 77 -0.29 10.56 -15.77
N VAL A 78 -1.58 10.28 -15.97
CA VAL A 78 -2.41 9.62 -14.96
C VAL A 78 -1.85 8.25 -14.57
N ALA A 79 -1.45 7.43 -15.55
CA ALA A 79 -0.88 6.12 -15.29
C ALA A 79 0.42 6.21 -14.46
N LEU A 80 1.36 7.08 -14.84
CA LEU A 80 2.64 7.24 -14.15
C LEU A 80 2.49 7.92 -12.78
N SER A 81 1.58 8.88 -12.65
CA SER A 81 1.28 9.55 -11.38
C SER A 81 0.68 8.62 -10.33
N LEU A 82 0.01 7.54 -10.75
CA LEU A 82 -0.39 6.46 -9.85
C LEU A 82 0.73 5.45 -9.62
N LEU A 83 1.35 4.98 -10.71
CA LEU A 83 2.28 3.87 -10.68
C LEU A 83 3.56 4.22 -9.92
N LEU A 84 4.21 5.33 -10.26
CA LEU A 84 5.53 5.65 -9.69
C LEU A 84 5.48 5.88 -8.18
N PRO A 85 4.61 6.76 -7.63
CA PRO A 85 4.54 6.92 -6.18
C PRO A 85 4.21 5.61 -5.47
N THR A 86 3.27 4.82 -5.99
CA THR A 86 2.89 3.54 -5.37
C THR A 86 4.05 2.55 -5.33
N LEU A 87 4.80 2.41 -6.43
CA LEU A 87 5.95 1.50 -6.50
C LEU A 87 7.09 1.94 -5.59
N PHE A 88 7.48 3.22 -5.64
CA PHE A 88 8.60 3.69 -4.83
C PHE A 88 8.27 3.72 -3.34
N ILE A 89 7.08 4.21 -2.97
CA ILE A 89 6.65 4.26 -1.56
C ILE A 89 6.40 2.86 -1.04
N GLY A 90 5.83 1.96 -1.85
CA GLY A 90 5.64 0.56 -1.47
C GLY A 90 6.97 -0.17 -1.25
N ALA A 91 7.96 0.05 -2.13
CA ALA A 91 9.30 -0.49 -1.95
C ALA A 91 9.98 0.09 -0.70
N TYR A 92 9.83 1.40 -0.45
CA TYR A 92 10.36 2.03 0.76
C TYR A 92 9.71 1.48 2.03
N ALA A 93 8.39 1.29 2.01
CA ALA A 93 7.63 0.69 3.10
C ALA A 93 8.11 -0.73 3.42
N ASP A 94 8.32 -1.55 2.39
CA ASP A 94 8.80 -2.92 2.57
C ASP A 94 10.24 -2.97 3.08
N TRP A 95 11.11 -2.09 2.60
CA TRP A 95 12.48 -2.01 3.07
C TRP A 95 12.55 -1.64 4.55
N GLU A 96 11.85 -0.58 4.97
CA GLU A 96 11.86 -0.14 6.37
C GLU A 96 11.15 -1.17 7.27
N ARG A 97 10.05 -1.77 6.80
CA ARG A 97 9.37 -2.88 7.49
C ARG A 97 10.34 -4.05 7.73
N SER A 98 11.04 -4.52 6.70
CA SER A 98 11.96 -5.66 6.80
C SER A 98 13.06 -5.39 7.83
N LYS A 99 13.64 -4.20 7.80
CA LYS A 99 14.63 -3.74 8.78
C LYS A 99 14.09 -3.78 10.22
N LEU A 100 12.89 -3.24 10.45
CA LEU A 100 12.29 -3.17 11.79
C LEU A 100 11.83 -4.55 12.29
N ILE A 101 11.34 -5.41 11.40
CA ILE A 101 11.00 -6.80 11.72
C ILE A 101 12.25 -7.58 12.16
N HIS A 102 13.38 -7.43 11.46
CA HIS A 102 14.64 -8.06 11.86
C HIS A 102 15.12 -7.58 13.23
N GLN A 103 14.96 -6.30 13.54
CA GLN A 103 15.30 -5.74 14.86
C GLN A 103 14.39 -6.24 15.98
N PHE A 104 13.12 -6.53 15.68
CA PHE A 104 12.15 -7.02 16.65
C PHE A 104 12.51 -8.39 17.22
N LYS A 105 13.23 -9.23 16.45
CA LYS A 105 13.69 -10.58 16.85
C LYS A 105 12.53 -11.43 17.42
N ALA A 106 11.54 -11.68 16.58
CA ALA A 106 10.46 -12.61 16.91
C ALA A 106 10.95 -14.07 16.89
N ASP A 107 10.33 -14.94 17.67
CA ASP A 107 10.56 -16.38 17.65
C ASP A 107 9.95 -17.00 16.39
N HIS A 108 8.77 -16.49 16.00
CA HIS A 108 8.09 -16.86 14.77
C HIS A 108 7.56 -15.62 14.06
N LEU A 109 7.62 -15.65 12.74
CA LEU A 109 7.22 -14.57 11.86
C LEU A 109 6.45 -15.13 10.68
N ASP A 110 5.34 -14.48 10.35
CA ASP A 110 4.59 -14.67 9.11
C ASP A 110 4.38 -13.28 8.52
N ASP A 111 4.93 -13.04 7.34
CA ASP A 111 5.01 -11.70 6.79
C ASP A 111 4.68 -11.67 5.31
N HIS A 112 4.11 -10.55 4.88
CA HIS A 112 3.69 -10.34 3.51
C HIS A 112 4.22 -9.01 2.99
N SER A 113 4.50 -8.94 1.69
CA SER A 113 4.93 -7.70 1.06
C SER A 113 3.85 -6.62 1.15
N PHE A 114 4.29 -5.37 1.07
CA PHE A 114 3.41 -4.21 1.00
C PHE A 114 2.47 -4.30 -0.20
N PHE A 115 2.97 -4.75 -1.36
CA PHE A 115 2.16 -4.89 -2.57
C PHE A 115 1.08 -5.95 -2.45
N ARG A 116 1.37 -7.07 -1.77
CA ARG A 116 0.32 -8.05 -1.44
C ARG A 116 -0.69 -7.45 -0.48
N SER A 117 -0.19 -6.73 0.54
CA SER A 117 -1.02 -6.07 1.54
C SER A 117 -2.01 -5.06 0.97
N ILE A 118 -1.61 -4.19 0.03
CA ILE A 118 -2.52 -3.21 -0.58
C ILE A 118 -3.57 -3.84 -1.50
N ARG A 119 -3.32 -5.07 -1.98
CA ARG A 119 -4.24 -5.81 -2.84
C ARG A 119 -5.27 -6.61 -2.05
N GLU A 120 -4.87 -7.12 -0.88
CA GLU A 120 -5.72 -7.93 0.00
C GLU A 120 -6.47 -7.08 1.04
N ALA A 121 -5.96 -5.89 1.40
CA ALA A 121 -6.61 -4.98 2.35
C ALA A 121 -8.03 -4.50 1.97
N PRO A 122 -8.40 -4.29 0.69
CA PRO A 122 -9.75 -3.86 0.31
C PRO A 122 -10.80 -4.98 0.36
N ALA A 123 -10.37 -6.25 0.30
CA ALA A 123 -11.23 -7.42 0.10
C ALA A 123 -11.98 -7.83 1.38
N GLY A 124 -12.86 -6.96 1.89
CA GLY A 124 -13.95 -7.29 2.85
C GLY A 124 -13.55 -7.83 4.24
N ALA A 125 -12.28 -8.13 4.50
CA ALA A 125 -11.83 -8.79 5.72
C ALA A 125 -10.76 -7.97 6.45
N GLN A 126 -11.14 -7.35 7.58
CA GLN A 126 -10.22 -6.70 8.53
C GLN A 126 -9.26 -7.69 9.23
N PHE A 127 -9.22 -8.95 8.81
CA PHE A 127 -8.42 -10.01 9.39
C PHE A 127 -7.08 -10.21 8.66
N TYR A 128 -6.83 -9.51 7.56
CA TYR A 128 -5.57 -9.63 6.85
C TYR A 128 -4.44 -8.95 7.65
N LEU A 129 -3.54 -9.76 8.20
CA LEU A 129 -2.34 -9.27 8.86
C LEU A 129 -1.24 -9.03 7.81
N HIS A 130 -0.73 -7.81 7.77
CA HIS A 130 0.44 -7.46 6.94
C HIS A 130 1.69 -8.25 7.36
N ALA A 131 1.85 -8.41 8.66
CA ALA A 131 2.73 -9.39 9.26
C ALA A 131 2.22 -9.73 10.66
N ALA A 132 2.42 -10.98 11.07
CA ALA A 132 2.19 -11.49 12.39
C ALA A 132 3.51 -11.95 12.99
N ALA A 133 3.72 -11.73 14.27
CA ALA A 133 4.89 -12.19 14.99
C ALA A 133 4.52 -12.82 16.33
N LEU A 134 5.31 -13.79 16.76
CA LEU A 134 5.22 -14.40 18.07
C LEU A 134 6.55 -14.20 18.79
N LYS A 135 6.50 -13.64 20.00
CA LYS A 135 7.70 -13.43 20.82
C LYS A 135 7.39 -13.75 22.29
N GLY A 136 8.05 -14.76 22.84
CA GLY A 136 7.77 -15.28 24.19
C GLY A 136 6.31 -15.69 24.37
N CYS A 137 5.72 -16.35 23.36
CA CYS A 137 4.29 -16.69 23.30
C CYS A 137 3.31 -15.50 23.38
N VAL A 138 3.79 -14.27 23.18
CA VAL A 138 2.95 -13.09 23.04
C VAL A 138 2.74 -12.81 21.55
N PRO A 139 1.48 -12.73 21.07
CA PRO A 139 1.21 -12.45 19.67
C PRO A 139 1.24 -10.95 19.37
N TYR A 140 1.79 -10.62 18.20
CA TYR A 140 1.91 -9.26 17.69
C TYR A 140 1.44 -9.19 16.24
N ALA A 141 0.96 -8.01 15.85
CA ALA A 141 0.61 -7.67 14.48
C ALA A 141 1.36 -6.41 14.04
N TRP A 142 1.67 -6.34 12.75
CA TRP A 142 2.35 -5.19 12.17
C TRP A 142 1.39 -4.04 11.85
N SER A 143 1.79 -2.82 12.20
CA SER A 143 1.10 -1.59 11.84
C SER A 143 1.95 -0.76 10.89
N TYR A 144 1.51 -0.58 9.64
CA TYR A 144 2.14 0.37 8.72
C TYR A 144 1.98 1.83 9.17
N ARG A 145 1.02 2.11 10.06
CA ARG A 145 0.82 3.44 10.62
C ARG A 145 1.89 3.82 11.63
N GLU A 146 2.26 2.88 12.48
CA GLU A 146 3.25 3.12 13.52
C GLU A 146 4.64 2.62 13.11
N MET A 147 4.72 1.91 11.98
CA MET A 147 5.92 1.17 11.54
C MET A 147 6.44 0.29 12.67
N ALA A 148 5.54 -0.43 13.35
CA ALA A 148 5.88 -1.19 14.54
C ALA A 148 4.93 -2.38 14.73
N PHE A 149 5.40 -3.34 15.53
CA PHE A 149 4.56 -4.39 16.07
C PHE A 149 3.76 -3.89 17.27
N TYR A 150 2.45 -4.15 17.27
CA TYR A 150 1.59 -3.95 18.42
C TYR A 150 1.08 -5.30 18.94
N LYS A 151 0.86 -5.40 20.25
CA LYS A 151 0.39 -6.62 20.88
C LYS A 151 -1.06 -6.92 20.49
N LEU A 152 -1.31 -8.13 20.02
CA LEU A 152 -2.67 -8.59 19.75
C LEU A 152 -3.35 -9.01 21.07
N ARG A 153 -4.63 -8.63 21.20
CA ARG A 153 -5.48 -9.17 22.26
C ARG A 153 -5.77 -10.64 21.98
N PRO A 154 -5.86 -11.52 23.01
CA PRO A 154 -6.08 -12.96 22.82
C PRO A 154 -7.31 -13.29 21.96
N ASN A 155 -8.41 -12.57 22.14
CA ASN A 155 -9.66 -12.74 21.38
C ASN A 155 -9.54 -12.37 19.89
N VAL A 156 -8.60 -11.48 19.52
CA VAL A 156 -8.30 -11.17 18.11
C VAL A 156 -7.33 -12.19 17.55
N ALA A 157 -6.27 -12.51 18.32
CA ALA A 157 -5.20 -13.42 17.95
C ALA A 157 -5.72 -14.80 17.46
N ILE A 158 -6.78 -15.33 18.07
CA ILE A 158 -7.35 -16.63 17.67
C ILE A 158 -7.86 -16.68 16.23
N ASN A 159 -8.29 -15.55 15.67
CA ASN A 159 -8.90 -15.48 14.34
C ASN A 159 -7.89 -15.19 13.23
N VAL A 160 -6.73 -14.65 13.59
CA VAL A 160 -5.74 -14.12 12.63
C VAL A 160 -4.41 -14.86 12.64
N LEU A 161 -4.09 -15.61 13.70
CA LEU A 161 -2.82 -16.33 13.80
C LEU A 161 -2.88 -17.74 13.22
N PRO A 162 -1.76 -18.22 12.64
CA PRO A 162 -1.60 -19.60 12.23
C PRO A 162 -1.96 -20.59 13.34
N ARG A 163 -2.66 -21.67 12.98
CA ARG A 163 -3.13 -22.69 13.94
C ARG A 163 -1.99 -23.28 14.77
N GLY A 164 -0.86 -23.60 14.13
CA GLY A 164 0.29 -24.18 14.84
C GLY A 164 0.86 -23.27 15.95
N TRP A 165 0.84 -21.95 15.74
CA TRP A 165 1.30 -21.00 16.77
C TRP A 165 0.36 -20.96 17.97
N ARG A 166 -0.95 -21.04 17.71
CA ARG A 166 -1.98 -21.05 18.76
C ARG A 166 -1.89 -22.31 19.63
N GLU A 167 -1.66 -23.45 19.00
CA GLU A 167 -1.50 -24.73 19.69
C GLU A 167 -0.22 -24.77 20.53
N MET A 168 0.90 -24.34 19.96
CA MET A 168 2.20 -24.31 20.64
C MET A 168 2.21 -23.41 21.89
N CYS A 169 1.59 -22.23 21.81
CA CYS A 169 1.58 -21.25 22.90
C CYS A 169 0.29 -21.27 23.75
N GLY A 170 -0.61 -22.22 23.52
CA GLY A 170 -1.87 -22.33 24.27
C GLY A 170 -2.78 -21.10 24.14
N ILE A 171 -2.74 -20.39 23.01
CA ILE A 171 -3.54 -19.17 22.78
C ILE A 171 -5.01 -19.59 22.59
N ARG A 172 -5.83 -19.29 23.59
CA ARG A 172 -7.27 -19.61 23.63
C ARG A 172 -8.12 -18.36 23.78
N PHE A 173 -9.39 -18.48 23.42
CA PHE A 173 -10.38 -17.45 23.73
C PHE A 173 -10.46 -17.26 25.25
N GLN A 174 -10.28 -16.03 25.71
CA GLN A 174 -10.55 -15.62 27.08
C GLN A 174 -11.76 -14.68 27.02
N PRO A 175 -12.89 -15.06 27.65
CA PRO A 175 -14.11 -14.25 27.67
C PRO A 175 -13.93 -12.95 28.44
#